data_AF-X1PWT3-F1
#
_entry.id   AF-X1PWT3-F1
#
_cell.length_a   1.000
_cell.length_b   1.000
_cell.length_c   1.000
_cell.angle_alpha   90.00
_cell.angle_beta   90.00
_cell.angle_gamma   90.00
#
_symmetry.space_group_name_H-M   'P 1'
#
loop_
_entity.id
_entity.type
_entity.pdbx_description
1 polymer ?
#
loop_
_entity_poly.entity_id
_entity_poly.type
_entity_poly.pdbx_seq_one_letter_code
_entity_poly.pdbx_strand_id
1 'polypeptide(L)'
;MRGEYPFVQVNFKDKELPVEVRLEAFTPFVPLNANDSGIPGAIIGYKVKNISEQPIDICIVGSLANVVGFTGYDIWGNVQLAGKRRNEYREGEIARGLFYSSNLP
;
A
#
# COMPACT_ATOMS: atom_id res chain seq x y z
N MET A 1 7.78 -10.87 -12.38
CA MET A 1 7.16 -10.93 -11.04
C MET A 1 7.44 -12.30 -10.46
N ARG A 2 7.70 -12.39 -9.15
CA ARG A 2 7.91 -13.65 -8.42
C ARG A 2 7.06 -13.59 -7.15
N GLY A 3 6.23 -14.59 -6.90
CA GLY A 3 5.40 -14.70 -5.70
C GLY A 3 5.76 -15.95 -4.93
N GLU A 4 6.07 -15.80 -3.65
CA GLU A 4 6.47 -16.88 -2.74
C GLU A 4 5.94 -16.54 -1.36
N TYR A 5 4.91 -17.24 -0.89
CA TYR A 5 4.28 -16.91 0.38
C TYR A 5 5.30 -16.76 1.52
N PRO A 6 5.27 -15.67 2.31
CA PRO A 6 4.29 -14.56 2.32
C PRO A 6 4.63 -13.34 1.43
N PHE A 7 5.66 -13.44 0.59
CA PHE A 7 6.24 -12.35 -0.18
C PHE A 7 5.81 -12.33 -1.65
N VAL A 8 5.82 -11.13 -2.21
CA VAL A 8 5.76 -10.89 -3.65
C VAL A 8 6.81 -9.86 -4.06
N GLN A 9 7.49 -10.12 -5.17
CA GLN A 9 8.52 -9.26 -5.73
C GLN A 9 8.19 -8.87 -7.16
N VAL A 10 8.30 -7.56 -7.44
CA VAL A 10 8.07 -6.98 -8.77
C VAL A 10 9.29 -6.14 -9.14
N ASN A 11 9.90 -6.43 -10.30
CA ASN A 11 10.90 -5.56 -10.91
C ASN A 11 10.18 -4.74 -11.98
N PHE A 12 10.14 -3.43 -11.80
CA PHE A 12 9.60 -2.52 -12.82
C PHE A 12 10.62 -2.39 -13.95
N LYS A 13 10.13 -2.34 -15.19
CA LYS A 13 10.97 -2.25 -16.38
C LYS A 13 10.47 -1.10 -17.22
N ASP A 14 11.27 -0.06 -17.28
CA ASP A 14 11.09 1.07 -18.18
C ASP A 14 12.50 1.48 -18.66
N LYS A 15 12.69 1.55 -19.98
CA LYS A 15 14.01 1.88 -20.55
C LYS A 15 14.26 3.39 -20.58
N GLU A 16 13.22 4.20 -20.44
CA GLU A 16 13.32 5.66 -20.46
C GLU A 16 13.65 6.22 -19.08
N LEU A 17 13.42 5.45 -18.02
CA LEU A 17 13.71 5.86 -16.66
C LEU A 17 15.17 5.50 -16.26
N PRO A 18 15.98 6.47 -15.78
CA PRO A 18 17.35 6.23 -15.33
C PRO A 18 17.42 5.61 -13.92
N VAL A 19 16.47 4.74 -13.59
CA VAL A 19 16.37 4.08 -12.28
C VAL A 19 16.00 2.61 -12.40
N GLU A 20 16.59 1.80 -11.53
CA GLU A 20 16.09 0.46 -11.25
C GLU A 20 15.13 0.52 -10.07
N VAL A 21 13.88 0.07 -10.27
CA VAL A 21 12.86 0.02 -9.20
C VAL A 21 12.45 -1.42 -8.94
N ARG A 22 12.54 -1.84 -7.68
CA ARG A 22 12.02 -3.12 -7.19
C ARG A 22 11.02 -2.88 -6.07
N LEU A 23 9.87 -3.54 -6.16
CA LEU A 23 8.92 -3.67 -5.07
C LEU A 23 9.05 -5.04 -4.41
N GLU A 24 8.99 -5.05 -3.09
CA GLU A 24 8.75 -6.22 -2.26
C GLU A 24 7.55 -5.92 -1.37
N ALA A 25 6.53 -6.77 -1.43
CA ALA A 25 5.35 -6.65 -0.58
C ALA A 25 5.07 -7.95 0.15
N PHE A 26 4.51 -7.85 1.35
CA PHE A 26 4.16 -9.00 2.18
C PHE A 26 3.12 -8.62 3.24
N THR A 27 2.43 -9.62 3.77
CA THR A 27 1.68 -9.52 5.03
C THR A 27 2.54 -10.10 6.16
N PRO A 28 2.48 -9.57 7.39
CA PRO A 28 3.21 -10.14 8.51
C PRO A 28 2.96 -11.65 8.66
N PHE A 29 4.05 -12.42 8.76
CA PHE A 29 3.98 -13.86 9.01
C PHE A 29 5.18 -14.27 9.87
N VAL A 30 4.90 -14.62 11.11
CA VAL A 30 5.88 -15.05 12.12
C VAL A 30 5.52 -16.47 12.53
N PRO A 31 6.31 -17.49 12.13
CA PRO A 31 6.01 -18.88 12.45
C PRO A 31 5.76 -19.09 13.94
N LEU A 32 4.69 -19.83 14.25
CA LEU A 32 4.25 -20.14 15.62
C LEU A 32 3.83 -18.93 16.47
N ASN A 33 3.73 -17.74 15.88
CA ASN A 33 3.24 -16.54 16.56
C ASN A 33 2.00 -16.00 15.83
N ALA A 34 0.84 -16.47 16.29
CA ALA A 34 -0.45 -16.10 15.71
C ALA A 34 -0.80 -14.62 15.92
N ASN A 35 -0.33 -14.00 17.02
CA ASN A 35 -0.61 -12.61 17.32
C ASN A 35 0.06 -11.68 16.29
N ASP A 36 1.36 -11.88 16.03
CA ASP A 36 2.09 -11.04 15.07
C ASP A 36 1.71 -11.37 13.62
N SER A 37 1.39 -12.63 13.33
CA SER A 37 0.91 -13.05 12.00
C SER A 37 -0.51 -12.57 11.70
N GLY A 38 -1.30 -12.30 12.74
CA GLY A 38 -2.71 -11.90 12.63
C GLY A 38 -2.91 -10.40 12.43
N ILE A 39 -1.84 -9.60 12.37
CA ILE A 39 -1.93 -8.15 12.14
C ILE A 39 -2.53 -7.91 10.75
N PRO A 40 -3.69 -7.22 10.64
CA PRO A 40 -4.35 -6.97 9.36
C PRO A 40 -3.65 -5.81 8.63
N GLY A 41 -2.47 -6.11 8.07
CA GLY A 41 -1.62 -5.14 7.39
C GLY A 41 -0.87 -5.75 6.22
N ALA A 42 -0.52 -4.90 5.25
CA ALA A 42 0.38 -5.23 4.16
C ALA A 42 1.51 -4.18 4.12
N ILE A 43 2.72 -4.66 3.95
CA ILE A 43 3.90 -3.81 3.77
C ILE A 43 4.17 -3.78 2.26
N ILE A 44 4.39 -2.58 1.71
CA ILE A 44 4.75 -2.37 0.32
C ILE A 44 6.04 -1.55 0.30
N GLY A 45 7.18 -2.23 0.15
CA GLY A 45 8.50 -1.63 0.16
C GLY A 45 9.03 -1.42 -1.25
N TYR A 46 9.46 -0.19 -1.57
CA TYR A 46 10.14 0.12 -2.82
C TYR A 46 11.64 0.33 -2.58
N LYS A 47 12.47 -0.30 -3.38
CA LYS A 47 13.91 -0.07 -3.46
C LYS A 47 14.20 0.57 -4.81
N VAL A 48 14.71 1.80 -4.79
CA VAL A 48 15.06 2.56 -5.99
C VAL A 48 16.57 2.75 -6.03
N LYS A 49 17.18 2.45 -7.17
CA LYS A 49 18.60 2.67 -7.42
C LYS A 49 18.74 3.61 -8.62
N ASN A 50 19.36 4.77 -8.39
CA ASN A 50 19.81 5.65 -9.47
C ASN A 50 20.96 4.97 -10.23
N ILE A 51 20.81 4.79 -11.54
CA ILE A 51 21.84 4.20 -12.42
C ILE A 51 22.47 5.22 -13.36
N SER A 52 22.11 6.50 -13.22
CA SER A 52 22.75 7.60 -13.95
C SER A 52 23.94 8.19 -13.20
N GLU A 53 24.68 9.04 -13.88
CA GLU A 53 25.82 9.79 -13.30
C GLU A 53 25.39 11.09 -12.62
N GLN A 54 24.10 11.44 -12.65
CA GLN A 54 23.58 12.70 -12.13
C GLN A 54 22.62 12.46 -10.94
N PRO A 55 22.54 13.38 -9.97
CA PRO A 55 21.50 13.34 -8.96
C PRO A 55 20.10 13.43 -9.60
N ILE A 56 19.14 12.70 -9.04
CA ILE A 56 17.75 12.68 -9.51
C ILE A 56 16.80 12.79 -8.33
N ASP A 57 15.71 13.52 -8.53
CA ASP A 57 14.58 13.57 -7.60
C ASP A 57 13.59 12.44 -7.92
N ILE A 58 13.22 11.67 -6.90
CA ILE A 58 12.35 10.51 -7.04
C ILE A 58 11.08 10.71 -6.22
N CYS A 59 9.92 10.48 -6.83
CA CYS A 59 8.64 10.45 -6.15
C CYS A 59 7.95 9.10 -6.41
N ILE A 60 7.50 8.43 -5.35
CA ILE A 60 6.66 7.25 -5.43
C ILE A 60 5.26 7.65 -4.96
N VAL A 61 4.26 7.39 -5.80
CA VAL A 61 2.86 7.74 -5.53
C VAL A 61 2.01 6.49 -5.53
N GLY A 62 1.22 6.33 -4.48
CA GLY A 62 0.15 5.34 -4.40
C GLY A 62 -1.20 6.02 -4.26
N SER A 63 -2.23 5.39 -4.82
CA SER A 63 -3.63 5.80 -4.63
C SER A 63 -4.42 4.62 -4.09
N LEU A 64 -5.21 4.86 -3.06
CA LEU A 64 -6.09 3.86 -2.45
C LEU A 64 -7.44 4.50 -2.17
N ALA A 65 -8.52 3.84 -2.57
CA ALA A 65 -9.86 4.31 -2.27
C ALA A 65 -10.15 4.21 -0.77
N ASN A 66 -10.76 5.25 -0.18
CA ASN A 66 -11.38 5.13 1.14
C ASN A 66 -12.72 4.40 0.98
N VAL A 67 -12.74 3.13 1.42
CA VAL A 67 -13.89 2.22 1.41
C VAL A 67 -14.51 2.02 2.81
N VAL A 68 -14.20 2.90 3.77
CA VAL A 68 -14.84 2.88 5.08
C VAL A 68 -16.34 3.11 4.92
N GLY A 69 -17.13 2.31 5.63
CA GLY A 69 -18.59 2.28 5.47
C GLY A 69 -19.07 1.33 4.36
N PHE A 70 -18.26 0.37 3.93
CA PHE A 70 -18.68 -0.68 2.98
C PHE A 70 -19.94 -1.41 3.43
N THR A 71 -20.97 -1.39 2.59
CA THR A 71 -22.25 -2.10 2.83
C THR A 71 -22.56 -3.18 1.80
N GLY A 72 -21.81 -3.27 0.71
CA GLY A 72 -22.04 -4.25 -0.34
C GLY A 72 -21.74 -3.70 -1.73
N TYR A 73 -22.33 -4.34 -2.74
CA TYR A 73 -22.24 -3.95 -4.13
C TYR A 73 -23.65 -3.74 -4.70
N ASP A 74 -23.80 -2.83 -5.66
CA ASP A 74 -25.02 -2.73 -6.45
C ASP A 74 -25.08 -3.80 -7.57
N ILE A 75 -26.15 -3.78 -8.37
CA ILE A 75 -26.35 -4.75 -9.46
C ILE A 75 -25.34 -4.63 -10.61
N TRP A 76 -24.56 -3.54 -10.65
CA TRP A 76 -23.49 -3.31 -11.63
C TRP A 76 -22.10 -3.57 -11.03
N GLY A 77 -22.02 -3.99 -9.76
CA GLY A 77 -20.76 -4.25 -9.06
C GLY A 77 -20.08 -2.98 -8.52
N ASN A 78 -20.76 -1.84 -8.49
CA ASN A 78 -20.20 -0.66 -7.85
C ASN A 78 -20.24 -0.82 -6.33
N VAL A 79 -19.17 -0.37 -5.67
CA VAL A 79 -19.07 -0.40 -4.21
C VAL A 79 -20.12 0.53 -3.60
N GLN A 80 -20.96 -0.01 -2.73
CA GLN A 80 -21.90 0.76 -1.92
C GLN A 80 -21.26 1.12 -0.59
N LEU A 81 -21.30 2.41 -0.26
CA LEU A 81 -20.66 2.99 0.91
C LEU A 81 -21.68 3.84 1.68
N ALA A 82 -21.84 3.56 2.96
CA ALA A 82 -22.63 4.36 3.88
C ALA A 82 -21.80 5.50 4.48
N GLY A 83 -22.47 6.60 4.80
CA GLY A 83 -21.86 7.77 5.42
C GLY A 83 -20.98 8.59 4.47
N LYS A 84 -20.45 9.68 5.01
CA LYS A 84 -19.52 10.59 4.34
C LYS A 84 -18.10 10.25 4.77
N ARG A 85 -17.28 9.83 3.81
CA ARG A 85 -15.86 9.49 4.04
C ARG A 85 -15.02 10.73 4.27
N ARG A 86 -13.99 10.59 5.11
CA ARG A 86 -12.99 11.62 5.40
C ARG A 86 -11.60 10.99 5.36
N ASN A 87 -10.70 11.64 4.61
CA ASN A 87 -9.29 11.31 4.56
C ASN A 87 -8.53 12.43 5.26
N GLU A 88 -7.68 12.07 6.22
CA GLU A 88 -6.86 13.02 6.96
C GLU A 88 -5.41 12.57 6.93
N TYR A 89 -4.48 13.48 6.66
CA TYR A 89 -3.09 13.21 6.96
C TYR A 89 -2.87 13.32 8.47
N ARG A 90 -2.24 12.31 9.08
CA ARG A 90 -1.90 12.27 10.50
C ARG A 90 -0.44 11.87 10.68
N GLU A 91 0.18 12.42 11.72
CA GLU A 91 1.51 12.05 12.17
C GLU A 91 1.41 11.58 13.63
N GLY A 92 1.93 10.39 13.91
CA GLY A 92 2.06 9.85 15.26
C GLY A 92 3.49 9.39 15.53
N GLU A 93 3.76 8.93 16.74
CA GLU A 93 5.13 8.55 17.15
C GLU A 93 5.71 7.39 16.32
N ILE A 94 4.87 6.41 15.95
CA ILE A 94 5.29 5.18 15.27
C ILE A 94 5.06 5.18 13.76
N ALA A 95 4.18 6.05 13.25
CA ALA A 95 3.81 6.11 11.84
C ALA A 95 3.17 7.44 11.46
N ARG A 96 3.21 7.76 10.17
CA ARG A 96 2.51 8.90 9.56
C ARG A 96 1.88 8.46 8.24
N GLY A 97 0.76 9.08 7.87
CA GLY A 97 0.07 8.72 6.64
C GLY A 97 -1.38 9.21 6.60
N LEU A 98 -2.14 8.64 5.67
CA LEU A 98 -3.56 8.91 5.53
C LEU A 98 -4.38 8.03 6.47
N PHE A 99 -5.17 8.65 7.33
CA PHE A 99 -6.21 8.00 8.10
C PHE A 99 -7.54 8.06 7.35
N TYR A 100 -8.09 6.91 7.03
CA TYR A 100 -9.37 6.77 6.36
C TYR A 100 -10.47 6.52 7.39
N SER A 101 -11.51 7.35 7.34
CA SER A 101 -12.67 7.27 8.24
C SER A 101 -13.96 7.64 7.52
N SER A 102 -15.08 7.51 8.21
CA SER A 102 -16.37 8.07 7.83
C SER A 102 -17.04 8.70 9.05
N ASN A 103 -18.18 9.35 8.83
CA ASN A 103 -19.05 9.86 9.91
C ASN A 103 -20.00 8.80 10.50
N LEU A 104 -19.78 7.52 10.20
CA LEU A 104 -20.50 6.43 10.84
C LEU A 104 -19.98 6.23 12.27
N PRO A 105 -20.83 5.74 13.20
CA PRO A 105 -20.43 5.42 14.56
C PRO A 105 -19.41 4.28 14.64
#